data_AF-A0A5R9F5S5-F1
#
_entry.id   AF-A0A5R9F5S5-F1
#
_cell.length_a   1.000
_cell.length_b   1.000
_cell.length_c   1.000
_cell.angle_alpha   90.00
_cell.angle_beta   90.00
_cell.angle_gamma   90.00
#
_symmetry.space_group_name_H-M   'P 1'
#
loop_
_entity.id
_entity.type
_entity.pdbx_description
1 polymer ?
#
loop_
_entity_poly.entity_id
_entity_poly.type
_entity_poly.pdbx_seq_one_letter_code
_entity_poly.pdbx_strand_id
1 'polypeptide(L)'
;MKRCFTVLLVIVILTTSLISCSNESFDHKGKTGSGDTLSDQIAEEKGILSKDDAEALVYNQLNDEEKQNCTIDFYKEEGTKYFIRVYETVNGNEKVKKKYTVDFHTEEIQQIQ
;
A
#
# COMPACT_ATOMS: atom_id res chain seq x y z
N MET A 1 24.73 30.18 62.31
CA MET A 1 25.44 30.44 61.04
C MET A 1 25.82 29.11 60.40
N LYS A 2 25.14 28.73 59.32
CA LYS A 2 25.65 27.95 58.18
C LYS A 2 24.48 27.74 57.20
N ARG A 3 24.38 28.70 56.28
CA ARG A 3 24.01 28.54 54.85
C ARG A 3 22.64 27.87 54.63
N CYS A 4 21.53 28.62 54.62
CA CYS A 4 21.04 29.41 53.46
C CYS A 4 21.43 28.77 52.13
N PHE A 5 20.74 27.73 51.65
CA PHE A 5 20.68 27.40 50.22
C PHE A 5 19.59 26.35 49.88
N THR A 6 18.42 26.41 50.51
CA THR A 6 17.35 25.43 50.23
C THR A 6 15.97 26.07 50.09
N VAL A 7 15.91 27.25 49.45
CA VAL A 7 14.64 27.90 49.10
C VAL A 7 14.77 28.57 47.74
N LEU A 8 15.09 27.79 46.69
CA LEU A 8 15.03 28.32 45.33
C LEU A 8 14.94 27.22 44.26
N LEU A 9 14.07 26.22 44.45
CA LEU A 9 13.73 25.30 43.36
C LEU A 9 12.39 24.59 43.56
N VAL A 10 11.32 25.34 43.86
CA VAL A 10 9.95 24.77 43.96
C VAL A 10 8.92 25.59 43.16
N ILE A 11 9.35 26.56 42.35
CA ILE A 11 8.44 27.42 41.57
C ILE A 11 8.93 27.58 40.13
N VAL A 12 9.19 26.48 39.44
CA VAL A 12 9.08 26.42 37.98
C VAL A 12 8.81 24.97 37.64
N ILE A 13 7.60 24.66 37.21
CA ILE A 13 7.16 23.61 36.26
C ILE A 13 5.64 23.51 36.49
N LEU A 14 4.96 24.57 36.08
CA LEU A 14 3.51 24.65 36.03
C LEU A 14 3.15 25.51 34.80
N THR A 15 3.74 25.17 33.66
CA THR A 15 3.33 25.61 32.31
C THR A 15 4.18 24.88 31.26
N THR A 16 3.69 23.75 30.74
CA THR A 16 3.89 23.32 29.34
C THR A 16 2.92 22.17 29.08
N SER A 17 1.63 22.50 29.09
CA SER A 17 0.72 21.82 28.19
C SER A 17 1.01 22.35 26.78
N LEU A 18 0.98 21.42 25.82
CA LEU A 18 0.87 21.59 24.36
C LEU A 18 2.16 21.32 23.55
N ILE A 19 2.01 20.28 22.72
CA ILE A 19 2.76 19.94 21.50
C ILE A 19 4.05 19.14 21.73
N SER A 20 3.94 17.82 21.68
CA SER A 20 4.51 17.04 20.58
C SER A 20 4.03 15.59 20.69
N CYS A 21 3.06 15.23 19.86
CA CYS A 21 2.65 13.84 19.69
C CYS A 21 3.79 13.04 19.05
N SER A 22 4.01 11.84 19.58
CA SER A 22 4.68 10.66 19.00
C SER A 22 5.78 10.86 17.97
N ASN A 23 7.02 10.57 18.38
CA ASN A 23 7.93 9.81 17.51
C ASN A 23 7.67 8.33 17.78
N GLU A 24 6.58 7.80 17.23
CA GLU A 24 6.47 6.37 16.97
C GLU A 24 7.26 6.09 15.70
N SER A 25 8.18 5.15 15.81
CA SER A 25 8.86 4.48 14.72
C SER A 25 7.88 4.23 13.59
N PHE A 26 8.20 4.71 12.39
CA PHE A 26 7.43 4.42 11.17
C PHE A 26 7.68 2.95 10.76
N ASP A 27 7.24 2.01 11.59
CA ASP A 27 6.85 0.67 11.15
C ASP A 27 5.45 0.80 10.57
N HIS A 28 5.37 1.26 9.33
CA HIS A 28 4.10 1.30 8.62
C HIS A 28 3.76 -0.10 8.09
N LYS A 29 3.62 -1.10 8.99
CA LYS A 29 2.69 -2.22 8.74
C LYS A 29 1.30 -1.64 8.97
N GLY A 30 0.88 -0.83 7.99
CA GLY A 30 -0.45 -0.25 7.91
C GLY A 30 -1.45 -1.40 7.78
N LYS A 31 -1.88 -1.92 8.92
CA LYS A 31 -3.06 -2.78 9.03
C LYS A 31 -4.29 -1.89 8.84
N THR A 32 -4.44 -1.34 7.64
CA THR A 32 -5.68 -0.71 7.19
C THR A 32 -6.63 -1.84 6.85
N GLY A 33 -7.74 -1.90 7.58
CA GLY A 33 -8.66 -3.03 7.62
C GLY A 33 -9.23 -3.40 6.25
N SER A 34 -8.60 -4.38 5.62
CA SER A 34 -9.17 -5.28 4.63
C SER A 34 -9.01 -6.68 5.22
N GLY A 35 -10.06 -7.50 5.19
CA GLY A 35 -9.90 -8.89 5.62
C GLY A 35 -8.91 -9.57 4.69
N ASP A 36 -7.77 -10.04 5.22
CA ASP A 36 -6.74 -10.72 4.44
C ASP A 36 -7.39 -11.77 3.52
N THR A 37 -7.22 -11.63 2.21
CA THR A 37 -7.78 -12.60 1.26
C THR A 37 -6.97 -13.89 1.30
N LEU A 38 -7.51 -14.97 0.72
CA LEU A 38 -6.73 -16.21 0.57
C LEU A 38 -5.48 -15.98 -0.29
N SER A 39 -5.53 -15.03 -1.24
CA SER A 39 -4.36 -14.64 -2.04
C SER A 39 -3.28 -14.03 -1.15
N ASP A 40 -3.65 -13.12 -0.25
CA ASP A 40 -2.72 -12.41 0.63
C ASP A 40 -1.99 -13.38 1.59
N GLN A 41 -2.71 -14.34 2.16
CA GLN A 41 -2.10 -15.34 3.06
C GLN A 41 -1.08 -16.22 2.33
N ILE A 42 -1.40 -16.68 1.12
CA ILE A 42 -0.50 -17.49 0.30
C ILE A 42 0.72 -16.66 -0.13
N ALA A 43 0.51 -15.40 -0.44
CA ALA A 43 1.56 -14.46 -0.84
C ALA A 43 2.52 -14.18 0.32
N GLU A 44 2.00 -13.92 1.53
CA GLU A 44 2.80 -13.72 2.74
C GLU A 44 3.62 -14.97 3.09
N GLU A 45 3.03 -16.18 3.00
CA GLU A 45 3.74 -17.44 3.24
C GLU A 45 4.89 -17.66 2.25
N LYS A 46 4.70 -17.26 0.99
CA LYS A 46 5.68 -17.42 -0.09
C LYS A 46 6.67 -16.25 -0.19
N GLY A 47 6.43 -15.15 0.51
CA GLY A 47 7.21 -13.92 0.38
C GLY A 47 7.13 -13.30 -1.02
N ILE A 48 5.98 -13.38 -1.67
CA ILE A 48 5.72 -12.83 -3.01
C ILE A 48 4.58 -11.81 -2.96
N LEU A 49 4.41 -11.05 -4.03
CA LEU A 49 3.28 -10.15 -4.24
C LEU A 49 1.97 -10.95 -4.40
N SER A 50 0.91 -10.49 -3.75
CA SER A 50 -0.43 -11.05 -3.93
C SER A 50 -1.03 -10.65 -5.29
N LYS A 51 -2.03 -11.39 -5.77
CA LYS A 51 -2.70 -11.04 -7.04
C LYS A 51 -3.45 -9.71 -6.93
N ASP A 52 -4.10 -9.48 -5.79
CA ASP A 52 -4.85 -8.26 -5.51
C ASP A 52 -3.90 -7.05 -5.48
N ASP A 53 -2.73 -7.21 -4.86
CA ASP A 53 -1.68 -6.17 -4.86
C ASP A 53 -1.11 -5.92 -6.26
N ALA A 54 -0.93 -6.97 -7.06
CA ALA A 54 -0.47 -6.83 -8.45
C ALA A 54 -1.46 -6.10 -9.34
N GLU A 55 -2.76 -6.35 -9.17
CA GLU A 55 -3.81 -5.57 -9.83
C GLU A 55 -3.80 -4.10 -9.39
N ALA A 56 -3.57 -3.83 -8.11
CA ALA A 56 -3.44 -2.48 -7.59
C ALA A 56 -2.21 -1.75 -8.15
N LEU A 57 -1.09 -2.45 -8.33
CA LEU A 57 0.10 -1.91 -9.02
C LEU A 57 -0.21 -1.49 -10.46
N VAL A 58 -0.94 -2.33 -11.21
CA VAL A 58 -1.37 -1.98 -12.57
C VAL A 58 -2.37 -0.83 -12.56
N TYR A 59 -3.32 -0.80 -11.62
CA TYR A 59 -4.28 0.30 -11.46
C TYR A 59 -3.56 1.65 -11.32
N ASN A 60 -2.47 1.69 -10.56
CA ASN A 60 -1.70 2.92 -10.36
C ASN A 60 -1.01 3.43 -11.63
N GLN A 61 -0.78 2.58 -12.64
CA GLN A 61 -0.22 2.97 -13.94
C GLN A 61 -1.27 3.58 -14.89
N LEU A 62 -2.56 3.45 -14.57
CA LEU A 62 -3.64 3.96 -15.41
C LEU A 62 -3.85 5.46 -15.18
N ASN A 63 -4.24 6.15 -16.26
CA ASN A 63 -4.69 7.54 -16.14
C ASN A 63 -6.11 7.61 -15.54
N ASP A 64 -6.56 8.81 -15.18
CA ASP A 64 -7.84 9.00 -14.49
C ASP A 64 -9.05 8.55 -15.32
N GLU A 65 -9.01 8.72 -16.65
CA GLU A 65 -10.07 8.26 -17.55
C GLU A 65 -10.13 6.72 -17.60
N GLU A 66 -8.97 6.07 -17.65
CA GLU A 66 -8.86 4.62 -17.64
C GLU A 66 -9.33 4.03 -16.31
N LYS A 67 -8.98 4.65 -15.18
CA LYS A 67 -9.44 4.24 -13.84
C LYS A 67 -10.96 4.31 -13.68
N GLN A 68 -11.62 5.24 -14.38
CA GLN A 68 -13.07 5.41 -14.33
C GLN A 68 -13.82 4.45 -15.27
N ASN A 69 -13.22 4.12 -16.41
CA ASN A 69 -13.93 3.43 -17.50
C ASN A 69 -13.50 1.97 -17.71
N CYS A 70 -12.37 1.57 -17.13
CA CYS A 70 -11.83 0.22 -17.31
C CYS A 70 -11.89 -0.60 -16.02
N THR A 71 -11.92 -1.90 -16.21
CA THR A 71 -11.75 -2.93 -15.20
C THR A 71 -10.38 -3.57 -15.36
N ILE A 72 -9.81 -4.02 -14.25
CA ILE A 72 -8.52 -4.70 -14.17
C ILE A 72 -8.77 -6.10 -13.62
N ASP A 73 -8.10 -7.08 -14.20
CA ASP A 73 -8.28 -8.49 -13.84
C ASP A 73 -7.00 -9.28 -14.12
N PHE A 74 -6.55 -10.04 -13.14
CA PHE A 74 -5.58 -11.11 -13.29
C PHE A 74 -6.21 -12.27 -14.09
N TYR A 75 -5.58 -12.66 -15.20
CA TYR A 75 -6.11 -13.74 -16.05
C TYR A 75 -5.19 -14.95 -16.18
N LYS A 76 -3.89 -14.81 -15.86
CA LYS A 76 -2.93 -15.92 -15.97
C LYS A 76 -1.68 -15.67 -15.14
N GLU A 77 -1.09 -16.74 -14.60
CA GLU A 77 0.25 -16.77 -14.04
C GLU A 77 1.15 -17.64 -14.92
N GLU A 78 2.36 -17.18 -15.23
CA GLU A 78 3.37 -17.95 -15.94
C GLU A 78 4.78 -17.61 -15.44
N GLY A 79 5.49 -18.62 -14.91
CA GLY A 79 6.80 -18.41 -14.29
C GLY A 79 6.68 -17.52 -13.06
N THR A 80 7.44 -16.41 -13.04
CA THR A 80 7.42 -15.42 -11.96
C THR A 80 6.45 -14.26 -12.20
N LYS A 81 5.59 -14.37 -13.21
CA LYS A 81 4.80 -13.24 -13.70
C LYS A 81 3.31 -13.48 -13.60
N TYR A 82 2.61 -12.47 -13.08
CA TYR A 82 1.18 -12.32 -13.24
C TYR A 82 0.86 -11.54 -14.51
N PHE A 83 -0.08 -12.05 -15.27
CA PHE A 83 -0.60 -11.40 -16.46
C PHE A 83 -1.95 -10.77 -16.12
N ILE A 84 -2.01 -9.46 -16.33
CA ILE A 84 -3.13 -8.62 -15.95
C ILE A 84 -3.65 -7.93 -17.21
N ARG A 85 -4.97 -7.89 -17.38
CA ARG A 85 -5.63 -7.21 -18.49
C ARG A 85 -6.40 -6.02 -17.97
N VAL A 86 -6.41 -4.96 -18.76
CA VAL A 86 -7.25 -3.77 -18.55
C VAL A 86 -8.24 -3.71 -19.70
N TYR A 87 -9.53 -3.69 -19.40
CA TYR A 87 -10.58 -3.79 -20.40
C TYR A 87 -11.77 -2.89 -20.07
N GLU A 88 -12.46 -2.45 -21.11
CA GLU A 88 -13.73 -1.73 -21.01
C GLU A 88 -14.88 -2.66 -21.43
N THR A 89 -16.06 -2.50 -20.84
CA THR A 89 -17.25 -3.22 -21.29
C THR A 89 -18.03 -2.34 -22.26
N VAL A 90 -18.11 -2.75 -23.54
CA VAL A 90 -18.84 -2.03 -24.59
C VAL A 90 -19.93 -2.93 -25.13
N ASN A 91 -21.19 -2.50 -24.96
CA ASN A 91 -22.37 -3.27 -25.37
C ASN A 91 -22.38 -4.70 -24.81
N GLY A 92 -21.97 -4.87 -23.55
CA GLY A 92 -21.89 -6.16 -22.87
C GLY A 92 -20.72 -7.05 -23.28
N ASN A 93 -19.81 -6.57 -24.13
CA ASN A 93 -18.61 -7.30 -24.52
C ASN A 93 -17.36 -6.68 -23.90
N GLU A 94 -16.48 -7.53 -23.36
CA GLU A 94 -15.18 -7.11 -22.86
C GLU A 94 -14.25 -6.76 -24.02
N LYS A 95 -13.76 -5.53 -24.05
CA LYS A 95 -12.75 -5.07 -25.01
C LYS A 95 -11.46 -4.77 -24.26
N VAL A 96 -10.48 -5.65 -24.42
CA VAL A 96 -9.16 -5.48 -23.81
C VAL A 96 -8.44 -4.28 -24.45
N LYS A 97 -7.99 -3.35 -23.62
CA LYS A 97 -7.31 -2.11 -23.99
C LYS A 97 -5.81 -2.23 -23.84
N LYS A 98 -5.37 -2.82 -22.72
CA LYS A 98 -3.97 -3.02 -22.39
C LYS A 98 -3.74 -4.35 -21.71
N LYS A 99 -2.51 -4.85 -21.81
CA LYS A 99 -2.05 -6.01 -21.04
C LYS A 99 -0.73 -5.70 -20.37
N TYR A 100 -0.59 -6.20 -19.16
CA TYR A 100 0.59 -6.04 -18.33
C TYR A 100 1.11 -7.38 -17.86
N THR A 101 2.41 -7.43 -17.60
CA THR A 101 3.01 -8.43 -16.73
C THR A 101 3.55 -7.75 -15.48
N VAL A 102 3.35 -8.38 -14.34
CA VAL A 102 3.92 -7.98 -13.04
C VAL A 102 4.75 -9.14 -12.53
N ASP A 103 6.03 -8.92 -12.27
CA ASP A 103 6.86 -9.93 -11.59
C ASP A 103 6.55 -9.90 -10.09
N PHE A 104 6.12 -11.03 -9.52
CA PHE A 104 5.66 -11.08 -8.14
C PHE A 104 6.78 -11.15 -7.11
N HIS A 105 8.05 -11.20 -7.52
CA HIS A 105 9.19 -11.04 -6.60
C HIS A 105 9.77 -9.63 -6.63
N THR A 106 9.71 -8.94 -7.77
CA THR A 106 10.36 -7.63 -7.96
C THR A 106 9.38 -6.47 -8.09
N GLU A 107 8.08 -6.76 -8.20
CA GLU A 107 7.01 -5.79 -8.47
C GLU A 107 7.17 -5.05 -9.82
N GLU A 108 8.06 -5.54 -10.70
CA GLU A 108 8.35 -4.91 -11.98
C GLU A 108 7.14 -5.04 -12.92
N ILE A 109 6.65 -3.91 -13.41
CA ILE A 109 5.51 -3.82 -14.33
C ILE A 109 6.00 -3.59 -15.76
N GLN A 110 5.53 -4.40 -16.70
CA GLN A 110 5.78 -4.21 -18.14
C GLN A 110 4.46 -4.26 -18.91
N GLN A 111 4.20 -3.24 -19.75
CA GLN A 111 3.09 -3.30 -20.70
C GLN A 111 3.49 -4.14 -21.92
N ILE A 112 2.69 -5.15 -22.26
CA ILE A 112 2.97 -6.10 -23.35
C ILE A 112 2.01 -5.97 -24.53
N GLN A 113 0.92 -5.22 -24.37
CA GLN A 113 -0.04 -4.89 -25.43
C GLN A 113 -0.76 -3.58 -25.10
#